data_AF-A0A543KEV1-F1
#
_entry.id   AF-A0A543KEV1-F1
#
_cell.length_a   1.000
_cell.length_b   1.000
_cell.length_c   1.000
_cell.angle_alpha   90.00
_cell.angle_beta   90.00
_cell.angle_gamma   90.00
#
_symmetry.space_group_name_H-M   'P 1'
#
loop_
_entity.id
_entity.type
_entity.pdbx_description
1 polymer ?
#
loop_
_entity_poly.entity_id
_entity_poly.type
_entity_poly.pdbx_seq_one_letter_code
_entity_poly.pdbx_strand_id
1 'polypeptide(L)'
;MLRVPCQYLQQITFYAESAMSELLTKGQTPEAWSEALQEHGVHVSPRLIRSRAHQSGNFYKIGRLMLLTPDQMEALIKSSASSTVTDNTQEKIDG
;
A
#
# COMPACT_ATOMS: atom_id res chain seq x y z
N MET A 1 -6.85 4.27 -39.89
CA MET A 1 -8.00 3.77 -39.11
C MET A 1 -7.58 2.46 -38.44
N LEU A 2 -7.17 2.52 -37.16
CA LEU A 2 -6.89 1.31 -36.38
C LEU A 2 -8.22 0.84 -35.76
N ARG A 3 -8.75 -0.29 -36.25
CA ARG A 3 -9.89 -0.99 -35.66
C ARG A 3 -9.40 -1.67 -34.39
N VAL A 4 -9.74 -1.13 -33.22
CA VAL A 4 -9.46 -1.79 -31.93
C VAL A 4 -10.45 -2.95 -31.79
N PRO A 5 -9.99 -4.21 -31.67
CA PRO A 5 -10.88 -5.36 -31.53
C PRO A 5 -11.62 -5.32 -30.18
N CYS A 6 -12.95 -5.51 -30.24
CA CYS A 6 -13.92 -5.40 -29.13
C CYS A 6 -13.66 -6.35 -27.94
N GLN A 7 -12.75 -7.32 -28.10
CA GLN A 7 -12.42 -8.31 -27.07
C GLN A 7 -11.65 -7.72 -25.87
N TYR A 8 -11.08 -6.52 -26.01
CA TYR A 8 -10.28 -5.90 -24.96
C TYR A 8 -11.11 -5.18 -23.88
N LEU A 9 -12.35 -4.78 -24.19
CA LEU A 9 -13.19 -4.03 -23.27
C LEU A 9 -13.93 -4.90 -22.24
N GLN A 10 -14.15 -6.19 -22.52
CA GLN A 10 -14.80 -7.11 -21.57
C GLN A 10 -13.85 -7.62 -20.48
N GLN A 11 -12.54 -7.54 -20.70
CA GLN A 11 -11.56 -7.92 -19.70
C GLN A 11 -11.52 -6.91 -18.54
N ILE A 12 -11.64 -5.60 -18.84
CA ILE A 12 -11.48 -4.50 -17.87
C ILE A 12 -12.61 -4.49 -16.82
N THR A 13 -13.84 -4.81 -17.22
CA THR A 13 -14.99 -4.86 -16.30
C THR A 13 -14.90 -6.02 -15.33
N PHE A 14 -14.37 -7.17 -15.76
CA PHE A 14 -14.24 -8.37 -14.91
C PHE A 14 -13.16 -8.21 -13.82
N TYR A 15 -12.06 -7.51 -14.12
CA TYR A 15 -10.99 -7.24 -13.15
C TYR A 15 -11.42 -6.23 -12.07
N ALA A 16 -12.27 -5.26 -12.38
CA ALA A 16 -12.76 -4.29 -11.41
C ALA A 16 -13.75 -4.90 -10.38
N GLU A 17 -14.59 -5.84 -10.83
CA GLU A 17 -15.55 -6.51 -9.96
C GLU A 17 -14.87 -7.49 -8.98
N SER A 18 -13.83 -8.19 -9.44
CA SER A 18 -13.01 -9.06 -8.59
C SER A 18 -12.24 -8.25 -7.53
N ALA A 19 -11.64 -7.13 -7.91
CA ALA A 19 -10.88 -6.29 -6.98
C ALA A 19 -11.74 -5.70 -5.83
N MET A 20 -13.01 -5.41 -6.11
CA MET A 20 -13.95 -4.94 -5.07
C MET A 20 -14.29 -6.06 -4.07
N SER A 21 -14.49 -7.28 -4.55
CA SER A 21 -14.73 -8.44 -3.69
C SER A 21 -13.51 -8.77 -2.82
N GLU A 22 -12.31 -8.66 -3.37
CA GLU A 22 -11.07 -8.87 -2.62
C GLU A 22 -10.82 -7.81 -1.55
N LEU A 23 -11.15 -6.55 -1.82
CA LEU A 23 -11.09 -5.48 -0.83
C LEU A 23 -12.00 -5.78 0.36
N LEU A 24 -13.24 -6.21 0.11
CA LEU A 24 -14.18 -6.52 1.19
C LEU A 24 -13.82 -7.80 1.95
N THR A 25 -13.19 -8.76 1.26
CA THR A 25 -12.81 -10.06 1.85
C THR A 25 -11.49 -10.00 2.61
N LYS A 26 -10.50 -9.27 2.09
CA LYS A 26 -9.11 -9.25 2.58
C LYS A 26 -8.67 -7.89 3.12
N GLY A 27 -9.44 -6.83 2.89
CA GLY A 27 -9.11 -5.48 3.35
C GLY A 27 -9.27 -5.36 4.86
N GLN A 28 -8.22 -4.89 5.53
CA GLN A 28 -8.19 -4.72 6.97
C GLN A 28 -7.83 -3.28 7.35
N THR A 29 -8.22 -2.87 8.56
CA THR A 29 -7.84 -1.57 9.11
C THR A 29 -6.36 -1.55 9.54
N PRO A 30 -5.74 -0.37 9.69
CA PRO A 30 -4.40 -0.25 10.24
C PRO A 30 -4.22 -0.89 11.61
N GLU A 31 -5.26 -0.89 12.44
CA GLU A 31 -5.28 -1.53 13.76
C GLU A 31 -5.24 -3.06 13.63
N ALA A 32 -6.08 -3.63 12.76
CA ALA A 32 -6.10 -5.07 12.50
C ALA A 32 -4.77 -5.56 11.88
N TRP A 33 -4.18 -4.78 10.97
CA TRP A 33 -2.86 -5.08 10.42
C TRP A 33 -1.75 -5.06 11.47
N SER A 34 -1.82 -4.12 12.42
CA SER A 34 -0.87 -4.07 13.54
C SER A 34 -0.94 -5.34 14.39
N GLU A 35 -2.14 -5.83 14.68
CA GLU A 35 -2.37 -7.04 15.46
C GLU A 35 -1.91 -8.29 14.69
N ALA A 36 -2.32 -8.42 13.42
CA ALA A 36 -1.91 -9.52 12.56
C ALA A 36 -0.38 -9.62 12.40
N LEU A 37 0.31 -8.48 12.22
CA LEU A 37 1.77 -8.48 12.14
C LEU A 37 2.43 -8.82 13.48
N GLN A 38 1.82 -8.44 14.60
CA GLN A 38 2.31 -8.78 15.92
C GLN A 38 2.25 -10.29 16.17
N GLU A 39 1.23 -11.00 15.69
CA GLU A 39 1.16 -12.47 15.72
C GLU A 39 2.34 -13.13 14.99
N HIS A 40 2.84 -12.48 13.94
CA HIS A 40 4.02 -12.90 13.19
C HIS A 40 5.35 -12.40 13.79
N GLY A 41 5.32 -11.78 14.98
CA GLY A 41 6.50 -11.25 15.68
C GLY A 41 6.97 -9.88 15.19
N VAL A 42 6.24 -9.22 14.29
CA VAL A 42 6.60 -7.95 13.68
C VAL A 42 5.80 -6.82 14.33
N HIS A 43 6.47 -6.00 15.15
CA HIS A 43 5.83 -4.89 15.85
C HIS A 43 5.74 -3.65 14.96
N VAL A 44 4.54 -3.34 14.47
CA VAL A 44 4.28 -2.13 13.66
C VAL A 44 3.14 -1.35 14.29
N SER A 45 3.37 -0.08 14.64
CA SER A 45 2.30 0.74 15.20
C SER A 45 1.25 1.09 14.13
N PRO A 46 -0.06 1.15 14.48
CA PRO A 46 -1.11 1.59 13.55
C PRO A 46 -0.88 3.01 13.01
N ARG A 47 -0.20 3.87 13.79
CA ARG A 47 0.19 5.23 13.38
C ARG A 47 1.22 5.19 12.25
N LEU A 48 2.18 4.27 12.32
CA LEU A 48 3.17 4.09 11.27
C LEU A 48 2.51 3.60 9.98
N ILE A 49 1.61 2.61 10.07
CA ILE A 49 0.85 2.11 8.92
C ILE A 49 0.08 3.24 8.26
N ARG A 50 -0.66 4.05 9.04
CA ARG A 50 -1.38 5.23 8.52
C ARG A 50 -0.45 6.22 7.83
N SER A 51 0.67 6.56 8.46
CA SER A 51 1.63 7.51 7.88
C SER A 51 2.21 6.99 6.56
N ARG A 52 2.58 5.71 6.51
CA ARG A 52 3.14 5.09 5.30
C ARG A 52 2.11 4.93 4.19
N ALA A 53 0.88 4.53 4.52
CA ALA A 53 -0.24 4.50 3.59
C ALA A 53 -0.49 5.89 2.95
N HIS A 54 -0.47 6.94 3.76
CA HIS A 54 -0.58 8.30 3.25
C HIS A 54 0.60 8.74 2.38
N GLN A 55 1.83 8.30 2.69
CA GLN A 55 3.01 8.60 1.89
C GLN A 55 3.01 7.87 0.54
N SER A 56 2.58 6.60 0.51
CA SER A 56 2.53 5.81 -0.72
C SER A 56 1.33 6.13 -1.59
N GLY A 57 0.27 6.69 -1.00
CA GLY A 57 -1.02 6.89 -1.68
C GLY A 57 -1.79 5.60 -1.98
N ASN A 58 -1.27 4.44 -1.56
CA ASN A 58 -1.84 3.14 -1.90
C ASN A 58 -2.68 2.58 -0.73
N PHE A 59 -3.94 3.00 -0.66
CA PHE A 59 -4.92 2.55 0.32
C PHE A 59 -6.34 2.81 -0.17
N TYR A 60 -7.30 2.11 0.41
CA TYR A 60 -8.72 2.40 0.22
C TYR A 60 -9.27 3.21 1.38
N LYS A 61 -10.17 4.14 1.09
CA LYS A 61 -10.77 5.00 2.11
C LYS A 61 -12.27 5.12 1.90
N ILE A 62 -13.01 4.94 3.00
CA ILE A 62 -14.46 5.14 3.05
C ILE A 62 -14.74 6.12 4.19
N GLY A 63 -14.99 7.38 3.86
CA GLY A 63 -15.19 8.45 4.85
C GLY A 63 -13.96 8.67 5.72
N ARG A 64 -14.00 8.21 6.98
CA ARG A 64 -12.87 8.28 7.93
C ARG A 64 -12.13 6.94 8.08
N LEU A 65 -12.68 5.87 7.51
CA LEU A 65 -12.09 4.53 7.58
C LEU A 65 -11.07 4.35 6.48
N MET A 66 -9.94 3.74 6.84
CA MET A 66 -8.88 3.34 5.94
C MET A 66 -8.83 1.81 5.92
N LEU A 67 -8.76 1.24 4.74
CA LEU A 67 -8.62 -0.19 4.49
C LEU A 67 -7.38 -0.42 3.63
N LEU A 68 -6.61 -1.42 4.01
CA LEU A 68 -5.45 -1.87 3.27
C LEU A 68 -5.63 -3.34 2.93
N THR A 69 -5.38 -3.69 1.67
CA THR A 69 -5.29 -5.10 1.26
C THR A 69 -3.87 -5.64 1.53
N PRO A 70 -3.69 -6.98 1.56
CA PRO A 70 -2.37 -7.58 1.75
C PRO A 70 -1.35 -7.09 0.71
N ASP A 71 -1.74 -6.99 -0.56
CA ASP A 71 -0.86 -6.51 -1.63
C ASP A 71 -0.40 -5.05 -1.42
N GLN A 72 -1.30 -4.20 -0.91
CA GLN A 72 -0.96 -2.82 -0.57
C GLN A 72 0.02 -2.76 0.61
N MET A 73 -0.18 -3.63 1.61
CA MET A 73 0.72 -3.72 2.76
C MET A 73 2.11 -4.22 2.36
N GLU A 74 2.19 -5.21 1.48
CA GLU A 74 3.46 -5.64 0.90
C GLU A 74 4.17 -4.53 0.14
N ALA A 75 3.43 -3.76 -0.68
CA ALA A 75 3.99 -2.62 -1.40
C ALA A 75 4.53 -1.55 -0.44
N LEU A 76 3.82 -1.29 0.68
CA LEU A 76 4.29 -0.40 1.73
C LEU A 76 5.61 -0.88 2.35
N ILE A 77 5.71 -2.17 2.66
CA ILE A 77 6.93 -2.76 3.22
C ILE A 77 8.08 -2.70 2.20
N LYS A 78 7.86 -3.09 0.95
CA LYS A 78 8.87 -3.05 -0.12
C LYS A 78 9.40 -1.64 -0.37
N SER A 79 8.53 -0.63 -0.34
CA SER A 79 8.95 0.78 -0.51
C SER A 79 9.88 1.27 0.60
N SER A 80 9.77 0.70 1.82
CA SER A 80 10.63 1.06 2.95
C SER A 80 12.04 0.47 2.86
N ALA A 81 12.22 -0.66 2.18
CA ALA A 81 13.53 -1.30 2.03
C ALA A 81 14.47 -0.52 1.08
N SER A 82 13.91 0.29 0.17
CA SER A 82 14.69 1.05 -0.81
C SER A 82 15.27 2.38 -0.27
N SER A 83 14.93 2.79 0.96
CA SER A 83 15.41 4.05 1.56
C SER A 83 16.54 3.80 2.58
N THR A 84 17.57 3.07 2.14
CA THR A 84 18.85 2.95 2.87
C THR A 84 20.03 3.50 2.05
N VAL A 85 19.86 4.60 1.33
CA VAL A 85 21.02 5.42 0.86
C VAL A 85 20.62 6.90 0.77
N THR A 86 20.81 7.65 1.86
CA THR A 86 21.12 9.09 1.84
C THR A 86 22.16 9.29 2.95
N ASP A 87 23.43 9.15 2.59
CA ASP A 87 24.32 10.30 2.33
C ASP A 87 24.59 11.11 3.61
N ASN A 88 25.54 10.62 4.40
CA ASN A 88 26.25 11.44 5.39
C ASN A 88 27.36 12.22 4.66
N THR A 89 26.98 13.24 3.91
CA THR A 89 27.90 14.31 3.50
C THR A 89 27.42 15.59 4.17
N GLN A 90 27.75 15.74 5.46
CA GLN A 90 27.79 17.06 6.06
C GLN A 90 29.25 17.51 6.03
N GLU A 91 29.55 18.31 5.01
CA GLU A 91 30.63 19.29 5.01
C GLU A 91 30.73 19.96 6.40
N LYS A 92 31.88 19.78 7.05
CA LYS A 92 32.44 20.79 7.94
C LYS A 92 33.70 21.33 7.27
N ILE A 93 33.48 22.30 6.40
CA ILE A 93 34.45 23.34 6.10
C ILE A 93 34.22 24.51 7.07
N ASP A 94 35.31 25.22 7.33
CA ASP A 94 35.48 26.50 8.02
C ASP A 94 35.83 26.45 9.52
N GLY A 95 37.09 26.82 9.80
CA GLY A 95 37.63 27.18 11.11
C GLY A 95 39.13 26.95 11.23
#